data_AF-A0A8H3U9R8-F1
#
_entry.id   AF-A0A8H3U9R8-F1
#
_cell.length_a   1.000
_cell.length_b   1.000
_cell.length_c   1.000
_cell.angle_alpha   90.00
_cell.angle_beta   90.00
_cell.angle_gamma   90.00
#
_symmetry.space_group_name_H-M   'P 1'
#
loop_
_entity.id
_entity.type
_entity.pdbx_description
1 polymer ?
#
loop_
_entity_poly.entity_id
_entity_poly.type
_entity_poly.pdbx_seq_one_letter_code
_entity_poly.pdbx_strand_id
1 'polypeptide(L)'
;MSEGYEQHPRATVKRLPNRGKYDYGTVHQIIDDTPVLHVSFPPQGDDPFPFILPMLGCTGDFESSQKPKETASTAPGTRNPPTKAEMTSTSVLRVDIVSASAKVRVGGPSDDRHDLRDPNVVGKIWTGVVPTWTQYGEPVASSYNEVTTVPGYIQSWIKEENEKGKSTAALAIAQAKK
;
A
#
# COMPACT_ATOMS: atom_id res chain seq x y z
N MET A 1 -10.35 -23.18 -2.28
CA MET A 1 -10.39 -21.96 -1.45
C MET A 1 -10.90 -20.84 -2.35
N SER A 2 -11.67 -19.89 -1.84
CA SER A 2 -12.05 -18.72 -2.63
C SER A 2 -10.79 -18.00 -3.13
N GLU A 3 -10.86 -17.36 -4.29
CA GLU A 3 -9.75 -16.55 -4.83
C GLU A 3 -9.93 -15.04 -4.50
N GLY A 4 -10.93 -14.71 -3.67
CA GLY A 4 -11.27 -13.35 -3.27
C GLY A 4 -12.33 -13.26 -2.17
N TYR A 5 -12.61 -12.04 -1.73
CA TYR A 5 -13.59 -11.70 -0.71
C TYR A 5 -15.03 -11.74 -1.23
N GLU A 6 -15.97 -12.15 -0.36
CA GLU A 6 -17.39 -12.02 -0.64
C GLU A 6 -17.80 -10.54 -0.72
N GLN A 7 -18.63 -10.20 -1.72
CA GLN A 7 -19.12 -8.85 -1.90
C GLN A 7 -20.25 -8.52 -0.91
N HIS A 8 -19.87 -8.06 0.28
CA HIS A 8 -20.82 -7.55 1.26
C HIS A 8 -21.40 -6.19 0.82
N PRO A 9 -22.71 -5.89 1.00
CA PRO A 9 -23.33 -4.62 0.55
C PRO A 9 -22.65 -3.33 1.02
N ARG A 10 -21.97 -3.38 2.17
CA ARG A 10 -21.16 -2.27 2.73
C ARG A 10 -19.80 -2.08 2.04
N ALA A 11 -19.23 -3.13 1.45
CA ALA A 11 -17.93 -3.12 0.77
C ALA A 11 -18.06 -3.05 -0.75
N THR A 12 -19.24 -3.30 -1.33
CA THR A 12 -19.44 -3.28 -2.79
C THR A 12 -19.23 -1.89 -3.38
N VAL A 13 -18.34 -1.78 -4.37
CA VAL A 13 -18.09 -0.55 -5.13
C VAL A 13 -19.28 -0.23 -6.02
N LYS A 14 -20.01 0.85 -5.71
CA LYS A 14 -21.21 1.28 -6.48
C LYS A 14 -20.88 2.17 -7.68
N ARG A 15 -19.95 3.10 -7.54
CA ARG A 15 -19.58 4.07 -8.59
C ARG A 15 -18.36 3.58 -9.36
N LEU A 16 -18.45 3.56 -10.70
CA LEU A 16 -17.43 2.98 -11.59
C LEU A 16 -17.09 1.53 -11.18
N PRO A 17 -18.10 0.64 -11.12
CA PRO A 17 -17.95 -0.72 -10.58
C PRO A 17 -16.96 -1.57 -11.37
N ASN A 18 -16.73 -1.27 -12.65
CA ASN A 18 -15.71 -1.89 -13.49
C ASN A 18 -14.27 -1.70 -12.97
N ARG A 19 -14.06 -0.77 -12.03
CA ARG A 19 -12.78 -0.55 -11.33
C ARG A 19 -12.67 -1.31 -10.01
N GLY A 20 -13.75 -1.94 -9.55
CA GLY A 20 -13.77 -2.73 -8.32
C GLY A 20 -13.03 -4.05 -8.51
N LYS A 21 -12.20 -4.40 -7.53
CA LYS A 21 -11.47 -5.67 -7.42
C LYS A 21 -11.74 -6.26 -6.04
N TYR A 22 -11.89 -7.57 -5.98
CA TYR A 22 -12.24 -8.29 -4.77
C TYR A 22 -11.35 -9.52 -4.55
N ASP A 23 -10.43 -9.79 -5.47
CA ASP A 23 -9.45 -10.87 -5.35
C ASP A 23 -8.43 -10.57 -4.24
N TYR A 24 -7.98 -11.64 -3.57
CA TYR A 24 -7.03 -11.52 -2.45
C TYR A 24 -5.72 -10.87 -2.89
N GLY A 25 -5.19 -11.27 -4.06
CA GLY A 25 -3.93 -10.76 -4.59
C GLY A 25 -3.91 -9.24 -4.69
N THR A 26 -4.92 -8.64 -5.32
CA THR A 26 -5.01 -7.18 -5.46
C THR A 26 -5.19 -6.49 -4.12
N VAL A 27 -6.09 -6.98 -3.25
CA VAL A 27 -6.37 -6.33 -1.96
C VAL A 27 -5.15 -6.38 -1.05
N HIS A 28 -4.51 -7.54 -0.90
CA HIS A 28 -3.35 -7.73 -0.04
C HIS A 28 -2.15 -6.95 -0.56
N GLN A 29 -1.91 -6.97 -1.88
CA GLN A 29 -0.82 -6.21 -2.48
C GLN A 29 -0.95 -4.70 -2.20
N ILE A 30 -2.16 -4.13 -2.28
CA ILE A 30 -2.36 -2.70 -1.97
C ILE A 30 -2.03 -2.39 -0.50
N ILE A 31 -2.43 -3.27 0.42
CA ILE A 31 -2.14 -3.11 1.86
C ILE A 31 -0.62 -3.17 2.08
N ASP A 32 0.05 -4.16 1.50
CA ASP A 32 1.47 -4.40 1.75
C ASP A 32 2.40 -3.43 0.99
N ASP A 33 1.95 -2.85 -0.13
CA ASP A 33 2.67 -1.79 -0.84
C ASP A 33 2.51 -0.40 -0.18
N THR A 34 1.54 -0.24 0.74
CA THR A 34 1.24 1.05 1.39
C THR A 34 1.28 0.91 2.92
N PRO A 35 2.45 1.09 3.57
CA PRO A 35 2.62 0.73 4.98
C PRO A 35 1.81 1.61 5.95
N VAL A 36 1.30 2.78 5.51
CA VAL A 36 0.45 3.65 6.33
C VAL A 36 -1.02 3.41 6.00
N LEU A 37 -1.73 2.80 6.95
CA LEU A 37 -3.17 2.54 6.88
C LEU A 37 -3.93 3.59 7.70
N HIS A 38 -5.11 3.98 7.23
CA HIS A 38 -6.01 4.85 7.99
C HIS A 38 -7.11 3.99 8.62
N VAL A 39 -7.05 3.81 9.93
CA VAL A 39 -8.04 3.03 10.69
C VAL A 39 -9.10 3.98 11.21
N SER A 40 -10.33 3.81 10.74
CA SER A 40 -11.46 4.66 11.10
C SER A 40 -12.33 3.97 12.15
N PHE A 41 -12.68 4.71 13.19
CA PHE A 41 -13.55 4.25 14.26
C PHE A 41 -14.87 5.03 14.19
N PRO A 42 -16.02 4.37 14.40
CA PRO A 42 -17.30 5.05 14.48
C PRO A 42 -17.33 5.99 15.70
N PRO A 43 -18.26 6.96 15.75
CA PRO A 43 -18.53 7.73 16.96
C PRO A 43 -18.70 6.82 18.19
N GLN A 44 -18.09 7.20 19.32
CA GLN A 44 -18.14 6.42 20.57
C GLN A 44 -18.51 7.33 21.74
N GLY A 45 -19.38 6.83 22.63
CA GLY A 45 -19.83 7.59 23.81
C GLY A 45 -20.53 8.89 23.42
N ASP A 46 -20.13 9.98 24.04
CA ASP A 46 -20.70 11.31 23.82
C ASP A 46 -20.03 12.08 22.66
N ASP A 47 -18.98 11.52 22.04
CA ASP A 47 -18.34 12.14 20.87
C ASP A 47 -19.12 11.79 19.59
N PRO A 48 -19.74 12.78 18.92
CA PRO A 48 -20.55 12.52 17.73
C PRO A 48 -19.71 12.30 16.46
N PHE A 49 -18.40 12.49 16.50
CA PHE A 49 -17.55 12.44 15.32
C PHE A 49 -16.77 11.11 15.22
N PRO A 50 -16.59 10.57 14.00
CA PRO A 50 -15.66 9.48 13.79
C PRO A 50 -14.22 9.99 13.97
N PHE A 51 -13.34 9.11 14.43
CA PHE A 51 -11.90 9.41 14.47
C PHE A 51 -11.13 8.46 13.55
N ILE A 52 -10.07 8.99 12.95
CA ILE A 52 -9.24 8.28 11.97
C ILE A 52 -7.80 8.36 12.44
N LEU A 53 -7.16 7.19 12.58
CA LEU A 53 -5.79 7.08 13.04
C LEU A 53 -4.89 6.56 11.92
N PRO A 54 -3.81 7.27 11.54
CA PRO A 54 -2.77 6.72 10.69
C PRO A 54 -1.95 5.70 11.51
N MET A 55 -1.86 4.46 11.02
CA MET A 55 -1.16 3.36 11.68
C MET A 55 -0.27 2.63 10.68
N LEU A 56 0.84 2.06 11.17
CA LEU A 56 1.58 1.09 10.38
C LEU A 56 0.79 -0.23 10.33
N GLY A 57 0.72 -0.85 9.16
CA GLY A 57 0.03 -2.13 9.01
C GLY A 57 0.54 -2.96 7.84
N CYS A 58 0.26 -4.25 7.91
CA CYS A 58 0.56 -5.24 6.87
C CYS A 58 -0.44 -6.38 6.96
N THR A 59 -0.54 -7.18 5.90
CA THR A 59 -1.24 -8.46 5.95
C THR A 59 -0.42 -9.52 6.67
N GLY A 60 -1.10 -10.51 7.25
CA GLY A 60 -0.45 -11.62 7.93
C GLY A 60 -1.35 -12.83 8.00
N ASP A 61 -0.75 -14.02 7.94
CA ASP A 61 -1.41 -15.29 8.20
C ASP A 61 -1.13 -15.72 9.66
N PHE A 62 -2.20 -15.85 10.44
CA PHE A 62 -2.14 -16.17 11.87
C PHE A 62 -2.73 -17.54 12.22
N GLU A 63 -3.31 -18.26 11.24
CA GLU A 63 -3.91 -19.58 11.47
C GLU A 63 -2.88 -20.70 11.42
N SER A 64 -1.69 -20.45 10.85
CA SER A 64 -0.61 -21.41 10.93
C SER A 64 -0.13 -21.54 12.39
N SER A 65 -0.45 -22.68 13.01
CA SER A 65 0.10 -23.12 14.31
C SER A 65 1.60 -23.44 14.24
N GLN A 66 2.23 -23.17 13.10
CA GLN A 66 3.67 -23.24 12.96
C GLN A 66 4.25 -22.10 13.79
N LYS A 67 5.05 -22.46 14.81
CA LYS A 67 6.07 -21.53 15.32
C LYS A 67 6.70 -20.87 14.09
N PRO A 68 6.78 -19.53 14.02
CA PRO A 68 7.41 -18.89 12.89
C PRO A 68 8.73 -19.62 12.67
N LYS A 69 8.91 -20.22 11.48
CA LYS A 69 10.25 -20.63 11.09
C LYS A 69 11.09 -19.37 11.32
N GLU A 70 12.28 -19.51 11.90
CA GLU A 70 13.28 -18.42 12.03
C GLU A 70 13.63 -17.74 10.67
N THR A 71 12.88 -18.03 9.61
CA THR A 71 12.89 -17.47 8.27
C THR A 71 11.82 -16.39 8.04
N ALA A 72 11.02 -15.98 9.03
CA ALA A 72 10.41 -14.65 8.95
C ALA A 72 11.58 -13.67 8.79
N SER A 73 11.69 -13.05 7.61
CA SER A 73 12.81 -12.21 7.17
C SER A 73 13.16 -11.17 8.23
N THR A 74 13.97 -11.58 9.21
CA THR A 74 14.54 -10.68 10.20
C THR A 74 15.75 -10.15 9.51
N ALA A 75 15.64 -8.90 9.04
CA ALA A 75 16.73 -8.25 8.35
C ALA A 75 18.00 -8.41 9.22
N PRO A 76 19.09 -8.99 8.67
CA PRO A 76 20.28 -9.30 9.45
C PRO A 76 20.85 -8.01 10.04
N GLY A 77 21.26 -8.03 11.31
CA GLY A 77 21.74 -6.82 11.99
C GLY A 77 20.64 -5.89 12.52
N THR A 78 19.40 -6.40 12.65
CA THR A 78 18.36 -5.77 13.47
C THR A 78 18.38 -6.32 14.90
N ARG A 79 17.85 -5.55 15.87
CA ARG A 79 17.79 -5.97 17.27
C ARG A 79 16.78 -7.11 17.45
N ASN A 80 17.28 -8.34 17.44
CA ASN A 80 16.48 -9.56 17.61
C ASN A 80 17.19 -10.49 18.62
N PRO A 81 16.52 -10.93 19.71
CA PRO A 81 15.14 -10.64 20.09
C PRO A 81 14.93 -9.24 20.69
N PRO A 82 13.69 -8.72 20.68
CA PRO A 82 13.32 -7.57 21.48
C PRO A 82 13.57 -7.82 22.98
N THR A 83 13.84 -6.75 23.71
CA THR A 83 13.95 -6.74 25.17
C THR A 83 12.60 -6.95 25.83
N LYS A 84 12.62 -7.37 27.10
CA LYS A 84 11.39 -7.52 27.91
C LYS A 84 10.59 -6.22 28.00
N ALA A 85 11.27 -5.09 28.15
CA ALA A 85 10.62 -3.78 28.22
C ALA A 85 9.90 -3.44 26.90
N GLU A 86 10.57 -3.63 25.75
CA GLU A 86 9.96 -3.42 24.42
C GLU A 86 8.74 -4.33 24.22
N MET A 87 8.80 -5.58 24.69
CA MET A 87 7.67 -6.51 24.62
C MET A 87 6.48 -6.10 25.50
N THR A 88 6.73 -5.52 26.69
CA THR A 88 5.65 -5.08 27.59
C THR A 88 5.01 -3.77 27.17
N SER A 89 5.76 -2.86 26.54
CA SER A 89 5.25 -1.54 26.14
C SER A 89 4.53 -1.52 24.78
N THR A 90 4.67 -2.57 23.98
CA THR A 90 4.18 -2.61 22.59
C THR A 90 2.92 -3.47 22.48
N SER A 91 1.87 -2.94 21.87
CA SER A 91 0.64 -3.68 21.56
C SER A 91 0.48 -3.85 20.05
N VAL A 92 -0.01 -5.02 19.63
CA VAL A 92 -0.32 -5.32 18.23
C VAL A 92 -1.82 -5.58 18.10
N LEU A 93 -2.50 -4.81 17.27
CA LEU A 93 -3.89 -5.04 16.92
C LEU A 93 -3.96 -6.01 15.74
N ARG A 94 -4.75 -7.06 15.87
CA ARG A 94 -5.08 -8.00 14.78
C ARG A 94 -6.50 -7.74 14.34
N VAL A 95 -6.71 -7.67 13.04
CA VAL A 95 -8.01 -7.40 12.44
C VAL A 95 -8.27 -8.41 11.34
N ASP A 96 -9.31 -9.22 11.52
CA ASP A 96 -9.75 -10.14 10.49
C ASP A 96 -10.44 -9.37 9.36
N ILE A 97 -9.97 -9.56 8.14
CA ILE A 97 -10.58 -8.95 6.96
C ILE A 97 -11.81 -9.80 6.59
N VAL A 98 -12.96 -9.45 7.15
CA VAL A 98 -14.24 -10.14 6.86
C VAL A 98 -14.71 -9.87 5.41
N SER A 99 -14.52 -8.65 4.92
CA SER A 99 -14.85 -8.25 3.56
C SER A 99 -13.94 -7.11 3.12
N ALA A 100 -13.54 -7.07 1.86
CA ALA A 100 -12.74 -5.99 1.31
C ALA A 100 -13.09 -5.71 -0.15
N SER A 101 -12.79 -4.48 -0.57
CA SER A 101 -12.84 -4.07 -1.97
C SER A 101 -11.64 -3.18 -2.26
N ALA A 102 -10.94 -3.46 -3.35
CA ALA A 102 -9.97 -2.57 -3.93
C ALA A 102 -10.61 -1.81 -5.11
N LYS A 103 -10.16 -0.59 -5.36
CA LYS A 103 -10.58 0.17 -6.54
C LYS A 103 -9.35 0.65 -7.29
N VAL A 104 -9.15 0.09 -8.48
CA VAL A 104 -7.93 0.31 -9.27
C VAL A 104 -8.25 1.17 -10.48
N ARG A 105 -7.42 2.17 -10.74
CA ARG A 105 -7.43 2.93 -11.99
C ARG A 105 -6.04 2.91 -12.60
N VAL A 106 -5.97 2.48 -13.85
CA VAL A 106 -4.80 2.56 -14.72
C VAL A 106 -5.18 3.31 -16.00
N GLY A 107 -4.19 3.77 -16.75
CA GLY A 107 -4.36 4.43 -18.03
C GLY A 107 -4.51 5.95 -18.00
N GLY A 108 -4.79 6.51 -19.17
CA GLY A 108 -4.86 7.95 -19.41
C GLY A 108 -6.14 8.65 -18.93
N PRO A 109 -6.20 9.98 -19.08
CA PRO A 109 -7.44 10.74 -18.95
C PRO A 109 -8.50 10.25 -19.96
N SER A 110 -9.77 10.52 -19.64
CA SER A 110 -10.93 10.18 -20.46
C SER A 110 -11.77 11.45 -20.59
N ASP A 111 -11.60 12.18 -21.68
CA ASP A 111 -12.29 13.44 -21.95
C ASP A 111 -13.58 13.23 -22.75
N ASP A 112 -14.46 14.23 -22.71
CA ASP A 112 -15.73 14.15 -23.40
C ASP A 112 -15.56 14.18 -24.92
N ARG A 113 -16.50 13.54 -25.62
CA ARG A 113 -16.43 13.39 -27.08
C ARG A 113 -16.40 14.72 -27.85
N HIS A 114 -16.98 15.78 -27.28
CA HIS A 114 -16.99 17.09 -27.91
C HIS A 114 -15.61 17.76 -27.82
N ASP A 115 -14.93 17.65 -26.68
CA ASP A 115 -13.56 18.13 -26.47
C ASP A 115 -12.59 17.41 -27.41
N LEU A 116 -12.72 16.09 -27.53
CA LEU A 116 -11.90 15.27 -28.45
C LEU A 116 -12.09 15.62 -29.93
N ARG A 117 -13.18 16.32 -30.28
CA ARG A 117 -13.50 16.76 -31.65
C ARG A 117 -13.15 18.22 -31.91
N ASP A 118 -12.81 19.00 -30.89
CA ASP A 118 -12.42 20.40 -31.05
C ASP A 118 -10.90 20.51 -31.25
N PRO A 119 -10.42 20.89 -32.46
CA PRO A 119 -8.99 21.05 -32.71
C PRO A 119 -8.35 22.15 -31.86
N ASN A 120 -9.13 23.13 -31.37
CA ASN A 120 -8.63 24.14 -30.46
C ASN A 120 -8.36 23.60 -29.07
N VAL A 121 -9.07 22.55 -28.65
CA VAL A 121 -8.84 21.88 -27.37
C VAL A 121 -7.69 20.88 -27.53
N VAL A 122 -7.83 19.89 -28.42
CA VAL A 122 -6.82 18.82 -28.60
C VAL A 122 -5.47 19.35 -29.08
N GLY A 123 -5.45 20.42 -29.88
CA GLY A 123 -4.23 21.00 -30.43
C GLY A 123 -3.52 22.01 -29.53
N LYS A 124 -4.17 22.53 -28.48
CA LYS A 124 -3.61 23.60 -27.64
C LYS A 124 -3.53 23.26 -26.15
N ILE A 125 -4.32 22.31 -25.68
CA ILE A 125 -4.37 21.93 -24.27
C ILE A 125 -3.60 20.62 -24.09
N TRP A 126 -2.58 20.65 -23.24
CA TRP A 126 -1.85 19.44 -22.89
C TRP A 126 -2.70 18.56 -21.98
N THR A 127 -2.85 17.29 -22.38
CA THR A 127 -3.59 16.28 -21.64
C THR A 127 -2.75 15.03 -21.53
N GLY A 128 -2.56 14.55 -20.29
CA GLY A 128 -1.68 13.42 -20.04
C GLY A 128 -1.70 12.95 -18.59
N VAL A 129 -0.73 12.12 -18.22
CA VAL A 129 -0.54 11.61 -16.86
C VAL A 129 0.87 11.96 -16.40
N VAL A 130 0.97 12.52 -15.19
CA VAL A 130 2.25 12.64 -14.49
C VAL A 130 2.34 11.46 -13.52
N PRO A 131 3.20 10.45 -13.76
CA PRO A 131 3.36 9.34 -12.84
C PRO A 131 4.01 9.79 -11.53
N THR A 132 3.57 9.22 -10.42
CA THR A 132 4.13 9.48 -9.08
C THR A 132 4.41 8.17 -8.38
N TRP A 133 5.48 8.12 -7.58
CA TRP A 133 5.82 7.00 -6.71
C TRP A 133 6.56 7.52 -5.47
N THR A 134 6.64 6.70 -4.42
CA THR A 134 7.44 6.98 -3.23
C THR A 134 8.92 6.75 -3.55
N GLN A 135 9.77 7.73 -3.25
CA GLN A 135 11.22 7.63 -3.41
C GLN A 135 11.90 7.58 -2.03
N TYR A 136 12.60 6.50 -1.74
CA TYR A 136 13.50 6.39 -0.60
C TYR A 136 14.86 6.99 -0.97
N GLY A 137 15.37 7.87 -0.10
CA GLY A 137 16.65 8.57 -0.28
C GLY A 137 17.85 7.80 0.24
N GLU A 138 19.02 8.44 0.18
CA GLU A 138 20.26 7.88 0.71
C GLU A 138 20.20 7.73 2.25
N PRO A 139 20.67 6.59 2.82
CA PRO A 139 20.72 6.39 4.26
C PRO A 139 21.59 7.43 4.96
N VAL A 140 21.05 8.04 6.01
CA VAL A 140 21.78 8.98 6.86
C VAL A 140 22.03 8.32 8.22
N ALA A 141 23.30 8.08 8.54
CA ALA A 141 23.68 7.52 9.83
C ALA A 141 23.46 8.53 10.96
N SER A 142 23.04 8.05 12.14
CA SER A 142 22.99 8.86 13.36
C SER A 142 24.41 9.20 13.82
N SER A 143 24.56 10.31 14.56
CA SER A 143 25.87 10.80 15.02
C SER A 143 26.63 9.83 15.92
N TYR A 144 25.94 8.92 16.59
CA TYR A 144 26.50 7.90 17.50
C TYR A 144 26.65 6.52 16.83
N ASN A 145 26.27 6.36 15.56
CA ASN A 145 26.33 5.06 14.91
C ASN A 145 27.79 4.68 14.61
N GLU A 146 28.23 3.55 15.13
CA GLU A 146 29.58 3.02 14.92
C GLU A 146 29.67 2.07 13.71
N VAL A 147 28.53 1.67 13.13
CA VAL A 147 28.51 0.82 11.93
C VAL A 147 28.92 1.67 10.73
N THR A 148 30.17 1.49 10.27
CA THR A 148 30.81 2.36 9.26
C THR A 148 30.27 2.21 7.85
N THR A 149 29.60 1.09 7.54
CA THR A 149 29.00 0.81 6.25
C THR A 149 27.51 0.56 6.39
N VAL A 150 26.72 1.09 5.45
CA VAL A 150 25.30 0.76 5.39
C VAL A 150 25.15 -0.74 5.10
N PRO A 151 24.38 -1.49 5.91
CA PRO A 151 24.09 -2.89 5.64
C PRO A 151 23.56 -3.11 4.22
N GLY A 152 24.08 -4.12 3.52
CA GLY A 152 23.71 -4.39 2.13
C GLY A 152 22.22 -4.59 1.89
N TYR A 153 21.49 -5.17 2.86
CA TYR A 153 20.04 -5.35 2.74
C TYR A 153 19.28 -4.02 2.67
N ILE A 154 19.76 -2.96 3.33
CA ILE A 154 19.15 -1.62 3.26
C ILE A 154 19.35 -1.03 1.87
N GLN A 155 20.56 -1.16 1.33
CA GLN A 155 20.89 -0.66 0.00
C GLN A 155 20.08 -1.39 -1.08
N SER A 156 20.01 -2.73 -1.01
CA SER A 156 19.19 -3.53 -1.92
C SER A 156 17.72 -3.16 -1.82
N TRP A 157 17.18 -3.06 -0.60
CA TRP A 157 15.77 -2.71 -0.38
C TRP A 157 15.43 -1.32 -0.94
N ILE A 158 16.24 -0.29 -0.68
CA ILE A 158 16.03 1.06 -1.23
C ILE A 158 16.01 1.03 -2.76
N LYS A 159 16.97 0.33 -3.36
CA LYS A 159 17.04 0.21 -4.82
C LYS A 159 15.81 -0.50 -5.37
N GLU A 160 15.47 -1.65 -4.82
CA GLU A 160 14.36 -2.50 -5.25
C GLU A 160 13.01 -1.77 -5.12
N GLU A 161 12.74 -1.12 -3.98
CA GLU A 161 11.49 -0.38 -3.78
C GLU A 161 11.38 0.84 -4.71
N ASN A 162 12.47 1.57 -4.93
CA ASN A 162 12.48 2.70 -5.86
C ASN A 162 12.26 2.23 -7.31
N GLU A 163 12.92 1.16 -7.74
CA GLU A 163 12.76 0.57 -9.07
C GLU A 163 11.34 0.02 -9.27
N LYS A 164 10.81 -0.70 -8.26
CA LYS A 164 9.44 -1.21 -8.23
C LYS A 164 8.44 -0.06 -8.35
N GLY A 165 8.52 0.96 -7.51
CA GLY A 165 7.61 2.11 -7.53
C GLY A 165 7.60 2.83 -8.87
N LYS A 166 8.78 3.12 -9.42
CA LYS A 166 8.95 3.74 -10.73
C LYS A 166 8.39 2.87 -11.86
N SER A 167 8.68 1.58 -11.84
CA SER A 167 8.19 0.61 -12.84
C SER A 167 6.67 0.49 -12.81
N THR A 168 6.08 0.30 -11.62
CA THR A 168 4.63 0.21 -11.43
C THR A 168 3.92 1.48 -11.93
N ALA A 169 4.44 2.66 -11.61
CA ALA A 169 3.87 3.93 -12.07
C ALA A 169 3.94 4.06 -13.60
N ALA A 170 5.04 3.65 -14.23
CA ALA A 170 5.17 3.65 -15.69
C ALA A 170 4.26 2.61 -16.37
N LEU A 171 4.17 1.40 -15.82
CA LEU A 171 3.32 0.32 -16.33
C LEU A 171 1.82 0.65 -16.21
N ALA A 172 1.41 1.33 -15.13
CA ALA A 172 0.04 1.80 -14.98
C ALA A 172 -0.39 2.74 -16.12
N ILE A 173 0.54 3.48 -16.72
CA ILE A 173 0.29 4.29 -17.91
C ILE A 173 0.43 3.44 -19.18
N ALA A 174 1.39 2.52 -19.27
CA ALA A 174 1.56 1.67 -20.45
C ALA A 174 0.36 0.75 -20.71
N GLN A 175 -0.35 0.34 -19.65
CA GLN A 175 -1.64 -0.36 -19.71
C GLN A 175 -2.77 0.51 -20.28
N ALA A 176 -2.51 1.79 -20.62
CA ALA A 176 -3.43 2.65 -21.38
C ALA A 176 -3.66 2.18 -22.84
N LYS A 177 -3.04 1.10 -23.32
CA LYS A 177 -3.14 0.70 -24.74
C LYS A 177 -4.13 -0.43 -25.00
N LYS A 178 -5.33 -0.07 -25.47
CA LYS A 178 -5.83 -0.26 -26.85
C LYS A 178 -7.28 0.19 -26.95
#